data_AF-A0A356CSK8-F1
#
_entry.id   AF-A0A356CSK8-F1
#
_cell.length_a   1.000
_cell.length_b   1.000
_cell.length_c   1.000
_cell.angle_alpha   90.00
_cell.angle_beta   90.00
_cell.angle_gamma   90.00
#
_symmetry.space_group_name_H-M   'P 1'
#
loop_
_entity.id
_entity.type
_entity.pdbx_description
1 polymer ?
#
loop_
_entity_poly.entity_id
_entity_poly.type
_entity_poly.pdbx_seq_one_letter_code
_entity_poly.pdbx_strand_id
1 'polypeptide(L)'
;KVNIPIIGIVENMAMHTCSKCGNEEHIFGSGGAEKMCLDYGVSLLGSLPLDIKIREQADNGNPTVVAEPESNAAKTYKKIARLTAIKVSKLAQDYSNKFPNIVIQKT
;
A
#
# COMPACT_ATOMS: atom_id res chain seq x y z
N LYS A 1 -8.87 21.41 4.71
CA LYS A 1 -8.19 20.45 3.81
C LYS A 1 -6.94 19.97 4.55
N VAL A 2 -6.86 18.69 4.92
CA VAL A 2 -5.71 18.14 5.64
C VAL A 2 -4.58 17.88 4.63
N ASN A 3 -3.39 18.43 4.89
CA ASN A 3 -2.25 18.34 3.98
C ASN A 3 -1.47 17.03 4.19
N ILE A 4 -2.08 15.90 3.78
CA ILE A 4 -1.49 14.57 4.01
C ILE A 4 -0.66 14.16 2.78
N PRO A 5 0.65 13.88 2.92
CA PRO A 5 1.48 13.48 1.80
C PRO A 5 1.12 12.07 1.31
N ILE A 6 0.94 11.91 0.01
CA ILE A 6 0.74 10.61 -0.64
C ILE A 6 2.12 10.04 -0.98
N ILE A 7 2.51 8.95 -0.32
CA ILE A 7 3.84 8.35 -0.47
C ILE A 7 3.93 7.31 -1.60
N GLY A 8 2.79 6.84 -2.08
CA GLY A 8 2.69 5.87 -3.16
C GLY A 8 1.32 5.19 -3.22
N ILE A 9 1.16 4.34 -4.21
CA ILE A 9 -0.07 3.58 -4.49
C ILE A 9 0.20 2.09 -4.32
N VAL A 10 -0.77 1.35 -3.79
CA VAL A 10 -0.79 -0.12 -3.80
C VAL A 10 -2.02 -0.54 -4.57
N GLU A 11 -1.82 -1.40 -5.57
CA GLU A 11 -2.93 -1.95 -6.33
C GLU A 11 -3.40 -3.25 -5.68
N ASN A 12 -4.62 -3.27 -5.15
CA ASN A 12 -5.21 -4.47 -4.58
C ASN A 12 -5.92 -5.28 -5.66
N MET A 13 -5.91 -6.61 -5.52
CA MET A 13 -6.61 -7.54 -6.43
C MET A 13 -6.23 -7.38 -7.91
N ALA A 14 -4.94 -7.12 -8.18
CA ALA A 14 -4.44 -6.78 -9.50
C ALA A 14 -4.45 -7.95 -10.48
N MET A 15 -4.24 -9.18 -10.00
CA MET A 15 -4.14 -10.38 -10.83
C MET A 15 -4.75 -11.57 -10.10
N HIS A 16 -5.51 -12.41 -10.81
CA HIS A 16 -6.00 -13.69 -10.31
C HIS A 16 -5.32 -14.84 -11.06
N THR A 17 -4.88 -15.86 -10.32
CA THR A 17 -4.41 -17.11 -10.91
C THR A 17 -5.47 -18.19 -10.71
N CYS A 18 -6.02 -18.71 -11.82
CA CYS A 18 -7.04 -19.74 -11.77
C CYS A 18 -6.51 -21.02 -11.12
N SER A 19 -7.16 -21.50 -10.06
CA SER A 19 -6.74 -22.69 -9.30
C SER A 19 -6.84 -24.01 -10.09
N LYS A 20 -7.55 -24.02 -11.24
CA LYS A 20 -7.74 -25.22 -12.05
C LYS A 20 -6.73 -25.35 -13.20
N CYS A 21 -6.39 -24.24 -13.85
CA CYS A 21 -5.54 -24.26 -15.05
C CYS A 21 -4.26 -23.41 -14.94
N GLY A 22 -4.11 -22.61 -13.89
CA GLY A 22 -2.94 -21.74 -13.69
C GLY A 22 -2.92 -20.49 -14.57
N ASN A 23 -3.96 -20.23 -15.37
CA ASN A 23 -4.04 -19.01 -16.17
C ASN A 23 -4.10 -17.78 -15.26
N GLU A 24 -3.32 -16.76 -15.61
CA GLU A 24 -3.34 -15.45 -14.94
C GLU A 24 -4.25 -14.49 -15.70
N GLU A 25 -5.11 -13.78 -14.97
CA GLU A 25 -6.04 -12.82 -15.56
C GLU A 25 -6.29 -11.60 -14.67
N HIS A 26 -6.46 -10.46 -15.33
CA HIS A 26 -6.80 -9.18 -14.71
C HIS A 26 -8.34 -9.02 -14.66
N ILE A 27 -9.02 -9.73 -13.74
CA ILE A 27 -10.49 -9.79 -13.66
C ILE A 27 -11.14 -8.39 -13.57
N PHE A 28 -10.46 -7.44 -12.93
CA PHE A 28 -10.95 -6.06 -12.74
C PHE A 28 -10.30 -5.05 -13.70
N GLY A 29 -9.60 -5.51 -14.74
CA GLY A 29 -8.81 -4.68 -15.65
C GLY A 29 -7.37 -4.45 -15.16
N SER A 30 -6.57 -3.78 -15.99
CA SER A 30 -5.14 -3.55 -15.74
C SER A 30 -4.74 -2.10 -16.04
N GLY A 31 -3.59 -1.67 -15.51
CA GLY A 31 -2.99 -0.35 -15.76
C GLY A 31 -3.60 0.82 -14.98
N GLY A 32 -4.62 0.57 -14.15
CA GLY A 32 -5.27 1.61 -13.35
C GLY A 32 -4.32 2.28 -12.36
N ALA A 33 -3.54 1.49 -11.63
CA ALA A 33 -2.57 2.02 -10.68
C ALA A 33 -1.40 2.76 -11.35
N GLU A 34 -0.92 2.28 -12.50
CA GLU A 34 0.14 2.94 -13.27
C GLU A 34 -0.31 4.31 -13.78
N LYS A 35 -1.52 4.40 -14.34
CA LYS A 35 -2.11 5.68 -14.76
C LYS A 35 -2.24 6.64 -13.58
N MET A 36 -2.73 6.17 -12.44
CA MET A 36 -2.86 7.00 -11.24
C MET A 36 -1.48 7.46 -10.73
N CYS A 37 -0.45 6.62 -10.81
CA CYS A 37 0.91 7.03 -10.46
C CYS A 37 1.39 8.19 -11.35
N LEU A 38 1.11 8.15 -12.66
CA LEU A 38 1.43 9.23 -13.60
C LEU A 38 0.65 10.50 -13.29
N ASP A 39 -0.67 10.40 -13.14
CA ASP A 39 -1.57 11.54 -12.92
C ASP A 39 -1.20 12.33 -11.65
N TYR A 40 -0.76 11.63 -10.60
CA TYR A 40 -0.45 12.23 -9.29
C TYR A 40 1.06 12.37 -9.02
N GLY A 41 1.93 11.93 -9.92
CA GLY A 41 3.39 11.99 -9.73
C GLY A 41 3.90 11.16 -8.55
N VAL A 42 3.24 10.04 -8.24
CA VAL A 42 3.56 9.15 -7.11
C VAL A 42 4.07 7.79 -7.59
N SER A 43 4.70 7.02 -6.69
CA SER A 43 5.26 5.70 -7.04
C SER A 43 4.27 4.55 -6.78
N LEU A 44 4.25 3.56 -7.66
CA LEU A 44 3.62 2.26 -7.36
C LEU A 44 4.51 1.50 -6.38
N LEU A 45 3.97 1.16 -5.21
CA LEU A 45 4.68 0.43 -4.16
C LEU A 45 4.57 -1.09 -4.37
N GLY A 46 3.50 -1.55 -5.01
CA GLY A 46 3.31 -2.93 -5.41
C GLY A 46 1.85 -3.24 -5.75
N SER A 47 1.66 -4.45 -6.27
CA SER A 47 0.35 -4.98 -6.66
C SER A 47 0.13 -6.33 -5.97
N LEU A 48 -1.02 -6.50 -5.33
CA LEU A 48 -1.41 -7.70 -4.59
C LEU A 48 -2.34 -8.57 -5.43
N PRO A 49 -2.19 -9.91 -5.40
CA PRO A 49 -3.06 -10.80 -6.14
C PRO A 49 -4.46 -10.90 -5.50
N LEU A 50 -5.45 -11.27 -6.31
CA LEU A 50 -6.74 -11.76 -5.84
C LEU A 50 -6.60 -13.25 -5.47
N ASP A 51 -6.28 -13.50 -4.21
CA ASP A 51 -6.07 -14.85 -3.67
C ASP A 51 -7.02 -15.11 -2.50
N ILE A 52 -7.76 -16.22 -2.57
CA ILE A 52 -8.71 -16.63 -1.54
C ILE A 52 -8.04 -16.84 -0.18
N LYS A 53 -6.79 -17.31 -0.18
CA LYS A 53 -6.01 -17.56 1.04
C LYS A 53 -5.78 -16.27 1.80
N ILE A 54 -5.53 -15.15 1.11
CA ILE A 54 -5.33 -13.85 1.77
C ILE A 54 -6.55 -13.46 2.58
N ARG A 55 -7.75 -13.60 2.00
CA ARG A 55 -9.02 -13.33 2.67
C ARG A 55 -9.22 -14.26 3.86
N GLU A 56 -9.14 -15.56 3.66
CA GLU A 56 -9.41 -16.55 4.71
C GLU A 56 -8.43 -16.44 5.89
N GLN A 57 -7.16 -16.18 5.61
CA GLN A 57 -6.12 -15.98 6.62
C GLN A 57 -6.37 -14.70 7.43
N ALA A 58 -6.71 -13.60 6.76
CA ALA A 58 -7.06 -12.34 7.43
C ALA A 58 -8.34 -12.47 8.27
N ASP A 59 -9.39 -13.09 7.72
CA ASP A 59 -10.68 -13.31 8.40
C ASP A 59 -10.51 -14.15 9.67
N ASN A 60 -9.60 -15.12 9.66
CA ASN A 60 -9.28 -15.97 10.81
C ASN A 60 -8.29 -15.32 11.80
N GLY A 61 -7.90 -14.06 11.60
CA GLY A 61 -6.94 -13.36 12.47
C GLY A 61 -5.50 -13.86 12.36
N ASN A 62 -5.15 -14.60 11.30
CA ASN A 62 -3.81 -15.09 11.04
C ASN A 62 -3.33 -14.62 9.64
N PRO A 63 -2.91 -13.35 9.48
CA PRO A 63 -2.65 -12.75 8.18
C PRO A 63 -1.60 -13.52 7.36
N THR A 64 -1.65 -13.42 6.03
CA THR A 64 -0.77 -14.16 5.10
C THR A 64 0.72 -14.08 5.39
N VAL A 65 1.20 -12.93 5.87
CA VAL A 65 2.62 -12.76 6.25
C VAL A 65 3.04 -13.61 7.45
N VAL A 66 2.09 -14.04 8.27
CA VAL A 66 2.27 -14.95 9.42
C VAL A 66 1.93 -16.39 9.01
N ALA A 67 0.78 -16.60 8.37
CA ALA A 67 0.29 -17.93 7.98
C ALA A 67 1.17 -18.61 6.92
N GLU A 68 1.63 -17.87 5.92
CA GLU A 68 2.43 -18.37 4.80
C GLU A 68 3.61 -17.42 4.51
N PRO A 69 4.62 -17.34 5.40
CA PRO A 69 5.67 -16.31 5.36
C PRO A 69 6.55 -16.34 4.11
N GLU A 70 6.62 -17.50 3.43
CA GLU A 70 7.41 -17.75 2.22
C GLU A 70 6.60 -17.66 0.91
N SER A 71 5.28 -17.45 1.01
CA SER A 71 4.41 -17.27 -0.16
C SER A 71 4.79 -16.03 -0.97
N ASN A 72 4.42 -16.02 -2.25
CA ASN A 72 4.59 -14.84 -3.11
C ASN A 72 3.82 -13.63 -2.56
N ALA A 73 2.60 -13.84 -2.05
CA ALA A 73 1.82 -12.79 -1.41
C ALA A 73 2.54 -12.18 -0.19
N ALA A 74 3.08 -13.01 0.72
CA ALA A 74 3.83 -12.53 1.88
C ALA A 74 5.09 -11.76 1.48
N LYS A 75 5.83 -12.23 0.46
CA LYS A 75 6.99 -11.53 -0.10
C LYS A 75 6.60 -10.16 -0.68
N THR A 76 5.48 -10.07 -1.39
CA THR A 76 4.94 -8.82 -1.92
C THR A 76 4.56 -7.85 -0.80
N TYR A 77 3.85 -8.31 0.24
CA TYR A 77 3.56 -7.47 1.42
C TYR A 77 4.83 -6.95 2.09
N LYS A 78 5.84 -7.81 2.33
CA LYS A 78 7.13 -7.43 2.91
C LYS A 78 7.85 -6.40 2.04
N LYS A 79 7.82 -6.55 0.71
CA LYS A 79 8.38 -5.58 -0.24
C LYS A 79 7.67 -4.23 -0.17
N ILE A 80 6.34 -4.22 -0.21
CA ILE A 80 5.53 -2.99 -0.08
C ILE A 80 5.86 -2.29 1.23
N ALA A 81 5.84 -3.01 2.36
CA ALA A 81 6.15 -2.46 3.67
C ALA A 81 7.55 -1.83 3.72
N ARG A 82 8.55 -2.47 3.12
CA ARG A 82 9.93 -1.94 3.04
C ARG A 82 10.00 -0.65 2.22
N LEU A 83 9.34 -0.60 1.06
CA LEU A 83 9.30 0.60 0.23
C LEU A 83 8.55 1.74 0.91
N THR A 84 7.43 1.43 1.57
CA THR A 84 6.68 2.37 2.43
C THR A 84 7.59 2.95 3.50
N ALA A 85 8.33 2.12 4.24
CA ALA A 85 9.24 2.59 5.29
C ALA A 85 10.32 3.54 4.74
N ILE A 86 10.91 3.22 3.58
CA ILE A 86 11.89 4.09 2.91
C ILE A 86 11.27 5.42 2.48
N LYS A 87 10.03 5.44 2.01
CA LYS A 87 9.35 6.68 1.63
C LYS A 87 9.04 7.53 2.86
N VAL A 88 8.52 6.91 3.92
CA VAL A 88 8.23 7.58 5.19
C VAL A 88 9.51 8.16 5.80
N SER A 89 10.63 7.42 5.79
CA SER A 89 11.89 7.92 6.36
C SER A 89 12.46 9.15 5.64
N LYS A 90 12.03 9.40 4.38
CA LYS A 90 12.43 10.57 3.59
C LYS A 90 11.49 11.76 3.78
N LEU A 91 10.33 11.57 4.41
CA LEU A 91 9.45 12.69 4.73
C LEU A 91 10.09 13.54 5.84
N ALA A 92 10.00 14.85 5.69
CA ALA A 92 10.34 15.76 6.78
C ALA A 92 9.43 15.46 7.98
N GLN A 93 10.00 15.50 9.19
CA GLN A 93 9.19 15.38 10.39
C GLN A 93 8.23 16.58 10.47
N ASP A 94 6.95 16.28 10.57
CA ASP A 94 5.93 17.30 10.75
C ASP A 94 5.88 17.73 12.23
N TYR A 95 6.37 18.94 12.51
CA TYR A 95 6.36 19.57 13.83
C TYR A 95 5.13 20.44 14.07
N SER A 96 4.17 20.49 13.14
CA SER A 96 2.99 21.39 13.22
C SER A 96 2.16 21.18 14.48
N ASN A 97 2.15 19.96 15.06
CA ASN A 97 1.47 19.65 16.31
C ASN A 97 2.27 20.00 17.59
N LYS A 98 3.56 20.34 17.49
CA LYS A 98 4.44 20.58 18.65
C LYS A 98 4.57 22.05 19.04
N PHE A 99 4.22 23.00 18.16
CA PHE A 99 4.29 24.44 18.46
C PHE A 99 2.87 25.03 18.55
N PRO A 100 2.40 25.43 19.75
CA PRO A 100 1.15 26.19 19.85
C PRO A 100 1.31 27.56 19.17
N ASN A 101 0.22 28.06 18.56
CA ASN A 101 0.20 29.39 17.94
C ASN A 101 0.48 30.46 19.00
N ILE A 102 1.63 31.14 18.90
CA ILE A 102 1.95 32.28 19.75
C ILE A 102 1.23 33.51 19.18
N VAL A 103 0.14 33.92 19.83
CA VAL A 103 -0.56 35.16 19.51
C VAL A 103 0.03 36.28 20.37
N ILE A 104 0.81 37.17 19.77
CA ILE A 104 1.31 38.38 20.45
C ILE A 104 0.22 39.44 20.37
N GLN A 105 -0.53 39.63 21.46
CA GLN A 105 -1.36 40.82 21.63
C GLN A 105 -0.45 42.02 21.95
N LYS A 106 -0.41 43.00 21.06
CA LYS A 106 0.19 44.30 21.36
C LYS A 106 -0.77 45.07 22.29
N THR A 107 -0.31 45.36 23.51
CA THR A 107 -0.96 46.29 24.44
C THR A 107 -0.65 47.72 24.04
#